data_AF-A0A966E231-F1
#
_entry.id   AF-A0A966E231-F1
#
_cell.length_a   1.000
_cell.length_b   1.000
_cell.length_c   1.000
_cell.angle_alpha   90.00
_cell.angle_beta   90.00
_cell.angle_gamma   90.00
#
_symmetry.space_group_name_H-M   'P 1'
#
loop_
_entity.id
_entity.type
_entity.pdbx_description
1 polymer ?
#
loop_
_entity_poly.entity_id
_entity_poly.type
_entity_poly.pdbx_seq_one_letter_code
_entity_poly.pdbx_strand_id
1 'polypeptide(L)'
;MQEADYDALIVPRADESLGEYLPEHNERLRWVSGFTGSAGAAVILRDRAAIFVDGRYTVQVRGQVDGDLYAYCDLQAQPPAGWLAGELPAGARVACDPRLHSLRWLRETRSQLAEADIVLLEVDDNLVDRCWRDRPAARVRPALLLAEEFTGESSRDKRKRIGALVVARGCDAALVFAPDSVSWLLNIRGRDIPRLPVVQGFALLGTDGGLFLCVDPGRIPADFAGHVGEGVELVPASRGADLLASFDGKRVLADPETANAWTQLKLEQGGATLVAGEDPVLVPKACKNPVELAG
;
A
#
# COMPACT_ATOMS: atom_id res chain seq x y z
N MET A 1 6.07 16.78 16.10
CA MET A 1 4.69 16.68 16.62
C MET A 1 4.20 18.00 17.19
N GLN A 2 4.90 18.64 18.13
CA GLN A 2 4.48 19.95 18.68
C GLN A 2 4.31 21.03 17.59
N GLU A 3 5.28 21.18 16.68
CA GLU A 3 5.17 22.11 15.54
C GLU A 3 4.03 21.76 14.56
N ALA A 4 3.68 20.48 14.46
CA ALA A 4 2.66 19.97 13.53
C ALA A 4 1.27 19.86 14.18
N ASP A 5 1.17 20.19 15.48
CA ASP A 5 -0.05 20.09 16.29
C ASP A 5 -0.68 18.68 16.30
N TYR A 6 0.14 17.66 16.60
CA TYR A 6 -0.29 16.27 16.81
C TYR A 6 -0.07 15.85 18.27
N ASP A 7 -0.99 15.08 18.82
CA ASP A 7 -0.88 14.46 20.14
C ASP A 7 -0.34 13.04 20.07
N ALA A 8 -0.62 12.33 18.97
CA ALA A 8 -0.02 11.04 18.66
C ALA A 8 0.27 10.86 17.17
N LEU A 9 1.22 9.98 16.85
CA LEU A 9 1.54 9.52 15.51
C LEU A 9 1.52 7.98 15.48
N ILE A 10 0.78 7.41 14.53
CA ILE A 10 0.77 5.97 14.27
C ILE A 10 1.81 5.65 13.19
N VAL A 11 2.73 4.73 13.49
CA VAL A 11 3.79 4.27 12.59
C VAL A 11 3.64 2.75 12.38
N PRO A 12 2.93 2.30 11.33
CA PRO A 12 2.75 0.88 11.08
C PRO A 12 4.01 0.23 10.51
N ARG A 13 4.09 -1.10 10.58
CA ARG A 13 4.99 -1.89 9.75
C ARG A 13 4.39 -2.00 8.33
N ALA A 14 4.48 -0.94 7.53
CA ALA A 14 4.00 -0.93 6.14
C ALA A 14 4.76 0.08 5.27
N ASP A 15 4.69 -0.10 3.95
CA ASP A 15 5.03 0.90 2.94
C ASP A 15 3.80 1.31 2.13
N GLU A 16 4.01 2.18 1.14
CA GLU A 16 2.96 2.73 0.29
C GLU A 16 2.30 1.67 -0.61
N SER A 17 2.88 0.47 -0.73
CA SER A 17 2.33 -0.69 -1.44
C SER A 17 1.66 -1.70 -0.49
N LEU A 18 1.65 -1.43 0.82
CA LEU A 18 1.19 -2.33 1.88
C LEU A 18 1.82 -3.75 1.78
N GLY A 19 3.06 -3.81 1.31
CA GLY A 19 3.75 -5.08 1.05
C GLY A 19 4.30 -5.76 2.31
N GLU A 20 4.37 -7.09 2.28
CA GLU A 20 4.97 -7.86 3.37
C GLU A 20 6.48 -7.58 3.53
N TYR A 21 7.21 -7.34 2.45
CA TYR A 21 8.65 -7.03 2.46
C TYR A 21 8.86 -5.56 2.12
N LEU A 22 9.52 -4.81 3.01
CA LEU A 22 9.82 -3.39 2.75
C LEU A 22 11.22 -3.23 2.19
N PRO A 23 11.41 -2.26 1.29
CA PRO A 23 12.74 -1.75 1.01
C PRO A 23 13.27 -0.98 2.24
N GLU A 24 14.60 -0.96 2.41
CA GLU A 24 15.29 -0.36 3.57
C GLU A 24 14.85 1.09 3.86
N HIS A 25 14.64 1.88 2.81
CA HIS A 25 14.18 3.27 2.92
C HIS A 25 12.75 3.42 3.46
N ASN A 26 11.96 2.35 3.53
CA ASN A 26 10.59 2.37 4.05
C ASN A 26 10.46 1.65 5.40
N GLU A 27 11.55 1.20 6.02
CA GLU A 27 11.53 0.55 7.34
C GLU A 27 11.33 1.56 8.50
N ARG A 28 10.29 2.39 8.42
CA ARG A 28 9.99 3.47 9.38
C ARG A 28 9.80 2.95 10.81
N LEU A 29 9.06 1.85 10.98
CA LEU A 29 8.87 1.23 12.31
C LEU A 29 10.21 0.80 12.91
N ARG A 30 11.07 0.18 12.10
CA ARG A 30 12.41 -0.24 12.54
C ARG A 30 13.25 0.97 12.91
N TRP A 31 13.20 2.03 12.11
CA TRP A 31 13.97 3.24 12.41
C TRP A 31 13.55 3.89 13.72
N VAL A 32 12.24 4.04 13.99
CA VAL A 32 11.77 4.68 15.23
C VAL A 32 12.01 3.82 16.48
N SER A 33 11.97 2.48 16.37
CA SER A 33 11.92 1.60 17.56
C SER A 33 13.04 0.56 17.67
N GLY A 34 13.78 0.28 16.59
CA GLY A 34 14.70 -0.85 16.49
C GLY A 34 14.03 -2.20 16.18
N PHE A 35 12.69 -2.28 16.20
CA PHE A 35 11.96 -3.53 15.97
C PHE A 35 12.07 -4.03 14.52
N THR A 36 12.40 -5.30 14.35
CA THR A 36 12.61 -5.93 13.03
C THR A 36 11.61 -7.04 12.68
N GLY A 37 10.56 -7.21 13.47
CA GLY A 37 9.49 -8.18 13.15
C GLY A 37 8.70 -7.75 11.91
N SER A 38 8.06 -8.71 11.24
CA SER A 38 7.32 -8.42 10.01
C SER A 38 5.92 -7.86 10.24
N ALA A 39 5.41 -7.89 11.47
CA ALA A 39 4.13 -7.30 11.84
C ALA A 39 4.24 -6.52 13.14
N GLY A 40 3.68 -5.30 13.15
CA GLY A 40 3.64 -4.44 14.31
C GLY A 40 3.28 -3.00 13.96
N ALA A 41 3.15 -2.17 14.98
CA ALA A 41 3.01 -0.73 14.86
C ALA A 41 3.63 -0.06 16.08
N ALA A 42 4.09 1.18 15.94
CA ALA A 42 4.39 2.04 17.07
C ALA A 42 3.36 3.18 17.12
N VAL A 43 3.03 3.58 18.34
CA VAL A 43 2.28 4.82 18.60
C VAL A 43 3.18 5.72 19.42
N ILE A 44 3.50 6.89 18.85
CA ILE A 44 4.38 7.88 19.49
C ILE A 44 3.51 9.02 19.98
N LEU A 45 3.47 9.25 21.30
CA LEU A 45 2.86 10.42 21.92
C LEU A 45 3.93 11.46 22.22
N ARG A 46 3.52 12.66 22.64
CA ARG A 46 4.44 13.77 22.92
C ARG A 46 5.53 13.44 23.96
N ASP A 47 5.24 12.59 24.93
CA ASP A 47 6.08 12.30 26.09
C ASP A 47 6.39 10.81 26.30
N ARG A 48 5.72 9.90 25.59
CA ARG A 48 5.88 8.44 25.72
C ARG A 48 5.58 7.73 24.40
N ALA A 49 5.91 6.45 24.31
CA ALA A 49 5.57 5.63 23.16
C ALA A 49 5.12 4.22 23.56
N ALA A 50 4.39 3.57 22.66
CA ALA A 50 4.00 2.16 22.77
C ALA A 50 4.32 1.42 21.46
N ILE A 51 4.73 0.16 21.58
CA ILE A 51 4.94 -0.74 20.46
C ILE A 51 3.99 -1.93 20.55
N PHE A 52 3.30 -2.19 19.44
CA PHE A 52 2.27 -3.19 19.29
C PHE A 52 2.81 -4.30 18.41
N VAL A 53 2.77 -5.53 18.92
CA VAL A 53 3.20 -6.70 18.16
C VAL A 53 2.21 -7.84 18.32
N ASP A 54 2.16 -8.76 17.36
CA ASP A 54 1.40 -9.99 17.52
C ASP A 54 2.18 -11.05 18.33
N GLY A 55 1.50 -12.17 18.64
CA GLY A 55 2.03 -13.25 19.47
C GLY A 55 3.37 -13.84 19.01
N ARG A 56 3.72 -13.74 17.72
CA ARG A 56 4.98 -14.26 17.17
C ARG A 56 6.21 -13.48 17.68
N TYR A 57 6.02 -12.23 18.09
CA TYR A 57 7.11 -11.27 18.32
C TYR A 57 7.24 -10.80 19.78
N THR A 58 6.49 -11.38 20.72
CA THR A 58 6.48 -10.96 22.13
C THR A 58 7.84 -11.04 22.83
N VAL A 59 8.66 -12.05 22.50
CA VAL A 59 10.05 -12.18 22.98
C VAL A 59 10.98 -11.27 22.19
N GLN A 60 10.83 -11.22 20.87
CA GLN A 60 11.70 -10.44 20.00
C GLN A 60 11.64 -8.93 20.33
N VAL A 61 10.45 -8.38 20.55
CA VAL A 61 10.27 -6.95 20.84
C VAL A 61 11.03 -6.53 22.11
N ARG A 62 11.06 -7.39 23.15
CA ARG A 62 11.78 -7.14 24.40
C ARG A 62 13.29 -7.21 24.26
N GLY A 63 13.78 -7.93 23.25
CA GLY A 63 15.22 -8.00 22.94
C GLY A 63 15.70 -6.90 22.00
N GLN A 64 14.80 -6.15 21.36
CA GLN A 64 15.12 -5.18 20.30
C GLN A 64 14.72 -3.74 20.61
N VAL A 65 13.71 -3.56 21.47
CA VAL A 65 13.10 -2.26 21.74
C VAL A 65 13.25 -1.94 23.21
N ASP A 66 13.76 -0.75 23.52
CA ASP A 66 13.98 -0.29 24.89
C ASP A 66 12.65 -0.12 25.64
N GLY A 67 12.48 -0.89 26.72
CA GLY A 67 11.28 -0.88 27.55
C GLY A 67 11.14 0.36 28.43
N ASP A 68 12.22 1.13 28.63
CA ASP A 68 12.17 2.41 29.33
C ASP A 68 11.58 3.52 28.42
N LEU A 69 11.61 3.31 27.09
CA LEU A 69 11.08 4.24 26.09
C LEU A 69 9.71 3.79 25.54
N TYR A 70 9.46 2.48 25.47
CA TYR A 70 8.25 1.91 24.87
C TYR A 70 7.50 0.97 25.81
N ALA A 71 6.21 1.25 25.99
CA ALA A 71 5.29 0.24 26.51
C ALA A 71 5.09 -0.89 25.47
N TYR A 72 5.03 -2.14 25.93
CA TYR A 72 4.76 -3.29 25.06
C TYR A 72 3.27 -3.64 25.09
N CYS A 73 2.63 -3.58 23.93
CA CYS A 73 1.21 -3.86 23.74
C CYS A 73 1.00 -5.04 22.77
N ASP A 74 -0.13 -5.73 22.94
CA ASP A 74 -0.57 -6.77 22.00
C ASP A 74 -1.38 -6.13 20.86
N LEU A 75 -0.97 -6.37 19.62
CA LEU A 75 -1.58 -5.76 18.44
C LEU A 75 -3.04 -6.16 18.21
N GLN A 76 -3.45 -7.35 18.66
CA GLN A 76 -4.79 -7.89 18.44
C GLN A 76 -5.71 -7.60 19.63
N ALA A 77 -5.23 -7.79 20.85
CA ALA A 77 -6.02 -7.57 22.06
C ALA A 77 -6.18 -6.07 22.39
N GLN A 78 -5.21 -5.24 22.01
CA GLN A 78 -5.20 -3.79 22.24
C GLN A 78 -4.76 -3.06 20.98
N PRO A 79 -5.56 -3.06 19.90
CA PRO A 79 -5.17 -2.39 18.66
C PRO A 79 -4.93 -0.88 18.90
N PRO A 80 -4.03 -0.23 18.13
CA PRO A 80 -3.63 1.15 18.37
C PRO A 80 -4.76 2.16 18.60
N ALA A 81 -5.85 2.08 17.82
CA ALA A 81 -6.99 2.99 17.95
C ALA A 81 -7.72 2.83 19.30
N GLY A 82 -7.98 1.58 19.71
CA GLY A 82 -8.61 1.29 20.99
C GLY A 82 -7.73 1.64 22.19
N TRP A 83 -6.42 1.42 22.06
CA TRP A 83 -5.46 1.85 23.08
C TRP A 83 -5.40 3.38 23.19
N LEU A 84 -5.33 4.10 22.07
CA LEU A 84 -5.33 5.56 22.04
C LEU A 84 -6.59 6.17 22.67
N ALA A 85 -7.75 5.55 22.50
CA ALA A 85 -9.01 6.00 23.11
C ALA A 85 -8.98 5.99 24.66
N GLY A 86 -8.14 5.14 25.27
CA GLY A 86 -7.92 5.12 26.72
C GLY A 86 -6.81 6.05 27.21
N GLU A 87 -5.93 6.52 26.32
CA GLU A 87 -4.69 7.21 26.65
C GLU A 87 -4.73 8.72 26.39
N LEU A 88 -5.60 9.17 25.48
CA LEU A 88 -5.72 10.56 25.05
C LEU A 88 -7.02 11.20 25.55
N PRO A 89 -7.01 12.51 25.83
CA PRO A 89 -8.23 13.24 26.15
C PRO A 89 -9.09 13.48 24.90
N ALA A 90 -10.36 13.80 25.13
CA ALA A 90 -11.26 14.35 24.12
C ALA A 90 -10.64 15.59 23.44
N GLY A 91 -10.84 15.72 22.13
CA GLY A 91 -10.26 16.74 21.27
C GLY A 91 -8.84 16.46 20.78
N ALA A 92 -8.21 15.36 21.23
CA ALA A 92 -6.85 15.03 20.81
C ALA A 92 -6.73 14.71 19.31
N ARG A 93 -5.53 14.90 18.78
CA ARG A 93 -5.22 14.82 17.35
C ARG A 93 -4.23 13.70 17.08
N VAL A 94 -4.70 12.63 16.44
CA VAL A 94 -3.88 11.46 16.07
C VAL A 94 -3.56 11.53 14.58
N ALA A 95 -2.28 11.52 14.22
CA ALA A 95 -1.86 11.55 12.82
C ALA A 95 -1.55 10.15 12.27
N CYS A 96 -1.91 9.92 11.01
CA CYS A 96 -1.51 8.76 10.22
C CYS A 96 -1.29 9.14 8.75
N ASP A 97 -0.36 8.47 8.07
CA ASP A 97 -0.16 8.61 6.62
C ASP A 97 -1.10 7.64 5.89
N PRO A 98 -2.08 8.13 5.11
CA PRO A 98 -3.08 7.27 4.46
C PRO A 98 -2.47 6.35 3.40
N ARG A 99 -1.21 6.52 3.00
CA ARG A 99 -0.51 5.59 2.11
C ARG A 99 -0.09 4.31 2.83
N LEU A 100 0.04 4.35 4.15
CA LEU A 100 0.57 3.24 4.97
C LEU A 100 -0.53 2.39 5.62
N HIS A 101 -1.79 2.66 5.29
CA HIS A 101 -2.94 1.96 5.83
C HIS A 101 -3.95 1.67 4.72
N SER A 102 -4.72 0.60 4.86
CA SER A 102 -5.83 0.30 3.96
C SER A 102 -7.02 1.25 4.21
N LEU A 103 -7.91 1.38 3.23
CA LEU A 103 -9.11 2.21 3.38
C LEU A 103 -10.02 1.71 4.50
N ARG A 104 -10.17 0.39 4.63
CA ARG A 104 -10.89 -0.28 5.72
C ARG A 104 -10.34 0.17 7.06
N TRP A 105 -9.03 -0.02 7.27
CA TRP A 105 -8.36 0.37 8.50
C TRP A 105 -8.57 1.84 8.83
N LEU A 106 -8.45 2.73 7.83
CA LEU A 106 -8.58 4.17 8.04
C LEU A 106 -10.00 4.55 8.50
N ARG A 107 -11.03 3.98 7.84
CA ARG A 107 -12.44 4.26 8.18
C ARG A 107 -12.81 3.72 9.55
N GLU A 108 -12.39 2.49 9.87
CA GLU A 108 -12.64 1.87 11.18
C GLU A 108 -11.92 2.62 12.31
N THR A 109 -10.63 2.92 12.13
CA THR A 109 -9.83 3.69 13.10
C THR A 109 -10.41 5.07 13.33
N ARG A 110 -10.86 5.75 12.26
CA ARG A 110 -11.54 7.04 12.39
C ARG A 110 -12.81 6.93 13.22
N SER A 111 -13.67 5.95 12.92
CA SER A 111 -14.92 5.74 13.65
C SER A 111 -14.66 5.47 15.13
N GLN A 112 -13.72 4.58 15.43
CA GLN A 112 -13.39 4.19 16.80
C GLN A 112 -12.81 5.36 17.62
N LEU A 113 -11.92 6.17 17.02
CA LEU A 113 -11.38 7.35 17.69
C LEU A 113 -12.45 8.44 17.91
N ALA A 114 -13.38 8.59 16.98
CA ALA A 114 -14.48 9.55 17.12
C ALA A 114 -15.41 9.22 18.31
N GLU A 115 -15.56 7.96 18.71
CA GLU A 115 -16.33 7.57 19.91
C GLU A 115 -15.73 8.15 21.20
N ALA A 116 -14.43 8.44 21.20
CA ALA A 116 -13.70 9.09 22.30
C ALA A 116 -13.47 10.60 22.06
N ASP A 117 -14.13 11.20 21.06
CA ASP A 117 -13.92 12.59 20.62
C ASP A 117 -12.47 12.87 20.18
N ILE A 118 -11.78 11.87 19.62
CA ILE A 118 -10.42 11.99 19.10
C ILE A 118 -10.45 12.12 17.58
N VAL A 119 -9.70 13.08 17.04
CA VAL A 119 -9.64 13.37 15.61
C VAL A 119 -8.48 12.60 14.97
N LEU A 120 -8.79 11.73 13.99
CA LEU A 120 -7.80 11.12 13.12
C LEU A 120 -7.48 12.05 11.94
N LEU A 121 -6.24 12.54 11.90
CA LEU A 121 -5.67 13.36 10.85
C LEU A 121 -4.97 12.48 9.80
N GLU A 122 -5.37 12.66 8.55
CA GLU A 122 -4.62 12.16 7.39
C GLU A 122 -3.49 13.15 7.08
N VAL A 123 -2.24 12.68 7.06
CA VAL A 123 -1.08 13.53 6.79
C VAL A 123 -0.32 13.05 5.56
N ASP A 124 0.01 13.99 4.66
CA ASP A 124 0.83 13.69 3.48
C ASP A 124 2.34 13.77 3.77
N ASP A 125 2.74 14.57 4.76
CA ASP A 125 4.12 14.77 5.17
C ASP A 125 4.46 13.87 6.36
N ASN A 126 5.13 12.75 6.07
CA ASN A 126 5.46 11.76 7.08
C ASN A 126 6.56 12.29 8.03
N LEU A 127 6.21 12.54 9.29
CA LEU A 127 7.15 13.09 10.27
C LEU A 127 8.37 12.19 10.52
N VAL A 128 8.23 10.87 10.39
CA VAL A 128 9.38 9.96 10.49
C VAL A 128 10.40 10.28 9.41
N ASP A 129 9.94 10.50 8.18
CA ASP A 129 10.81 10.81 7.04
C ASP A 129 11.53 12.14 7.21
N ARG A 130 10.88 13.14 7.81
CA ARG A 130 11.50 14.44 8.13
C ARG A 130 12.61 14.34 9.18
N CYS A 131 12.47 13.39 10.12
CA CYS A 131 13.45 13.20 11.18
C CYS A 131 14.58 12.23 10.78
N TRP A 132 14.35 11.35 9.81
CA TRP A 132 15.30 10.34 9.35
C TRP A 132 16.37 10.93 8.42
N ARG A 133 17.36 11.62 9.00
CA ARG A 133 18.42 12.34 8.26
C ARG A 133 19.31 11.44 7.38
N ASP A 134 19.54 10.21 7.81
CA ASP A 134 20.35 9.20 7.13
C ASP A 134 19.49 8.14 6.43
N ARG A 135 18.26 8.51 6.03
CA ARG A 135 17.35 7.62 5.32
C ARG A 135 18.02 7.09 4.04
N PRO A 136 18.10 5.76 3.85
CA PRO A 136 18.65 5.19 2.62
C PRO A 136 17.90 5.70 1.39
N ALA A 137 18.61 5.88 0.28
CA ALA A 137 17.97 6.20 -0.99
C ALA A 137 17.12 5.00 -1.48
N ALA A 138 16.02 5.30 -2.18
CA ALA A 138 15.24 4.28 -2.86
C ALA A 138 16.11 3.56 -3.90
N ARG A 139 16.04 2.23 -3.92
CA ARG A 139 16.67 1.42 -4.97
C ARG A 139 15.65 1.30 -6.10
N VAL A 140 15.94 1.92 -7.23
CA VAL A 140 15.11 1.89 -8.43
C VAL A 140 15.89 1.17 -9.53
N ARG A 141 15.36 0.07 -10.05
CA ARG A 141 16.01 -0.71 -11.13
C ARG A 141 14.99 -1.06 -12.20
N PRO A 142 15.41 -1.07 -13.48
CA PRO A 142 14.56 -1.56 -14.56
C PRO A 142 14.07 -2.98 -14.30
N ALA A 143 12.78 -3.19 -14.53
CA ALA A 143 12.14 -4.48 -14.43
C ALA A 143 12.68 -5.45 -15.49
N LEU A 144 12.57 -6.75 -15.20
CA LEU A 144 12.76 -7.81 -16.19
C LEU A 144 11.45 -8.01 -16.96
N LEU A 145 11.58 -8.22 -18.26
CA LEU A 145 10.49 -8.63 -19.14
C LEU A 145 10.43 -10.16 -19.14
N LEU A 146 9.29 -10.74 -18.78
CA LEU A 146 9.12 -12.18 -18.67
C LEU A 146 8.35 -12.71 -19.89
N ALA A 147 9.05 -13.40 -20.78
CA ALA A 147 8.51 -13.88 -22.06
C ALA A 147 7.34 -14.87 -21.90
N GLU A 148 6.51 -14.97 -22.93
CA GLU A 148 5.32 -15.84 -22.96
C GLU A 148 5.65 -17.33 -22.84
N GLU A 149 6.88 -17.74 -23.18
CA GLU A 149 7.36 -19.11 -22.92
C GLU A 149 7.36 -19.48 -21.43
N PHE A 150 7.40 -18.49 -20.53
CA PHE A 150 7.31 -18.67 -19.07
C PHE A 150 5.94 -18.32 -18.51
N THR A 151 5.20 -17.41 -19.15
CA THR A 151 3.92 -16.90 -18.61
C THR A 151 2.70 -17.55 -19.23
N GLY A 152 2.83 -18.20 -20.39
CA GLY A 152 1.77 -18.88 -21.12
C GLY A 152 0.69 -17.98 -21.76
N GLU A 153 0.72 -16.67 -21.51
CA GLU A 153 -0.29 -15.72 -22.00
C GLU A 153 0.31 -14.30 -22.07
N SER A 154 0.03 -13.59 -23.16
CA SER A 154 0.45 -12.19 -23.35
C SER A 154 -0.14 -11.24 -22.31
N SER A 155 0.54 -10.12 -22.02
CA SER A 155 -0.01 -9.09 -21.13
C SER A 155 -1.33 -8.52 -21.66
N ARG A 156 -1.40 -8.29 -22.98
CA ARG A 156 -2.59 -7.75 -23.64
C ARG A 156 -3.81 -8.65 -23.42
N ASP A 157 -3.64 -9.96 -23.58
CA ASP A 157 -4.76 -10.89 -23.45
C ASP A 157 -5.19 -11.06 -22.00
N LYS A 158 -4.24 -11.08 -21.04
CA LYS A 158 -4.53 -10.98 -19.61
C LYS A 158 -5.36 -9.72 -19.31
N ARG A 159 -4.89 -8.54 -19.74
CA ARG A 159 -5.59 -7.27 -19.49
C ARG A 159 -7.03 -7.28 -20.03
N LYS A 160 -7.25 -7.73 -21.26
CA LYS A 160 -8.60 -7.85 -21.85
C LYS A 160 -9.49 -8.80 -21.04
N ARG A 161 -8.95 -9.95 -20.65
CA ARG A 161 -9.68 -10.95 -19.86
C ARG A 161 -10.05 -10.43 -18.49
N ILE A 162 -9.15 -9.73 -17.80
CA ILE A 162 -9.44 -9.10 -16.51
C ILE A 162 -10.40 -7.92 -16.68
N GLY A 163 -10.29 -7.13 -17.74
CA GLY A 163 -11.24 -6.05 -18.08
C GLY A 163 -12.68 -6.56 -18.21
N ALA A 164 -12.89 -7.75 -18.78
CA ALA A 164 -14.20 -8.39 -18.82
C ALA A 164 -14.77 -8.73 -17.42
N LEU A 165 -13.91 -9.05 -16.44
CA LEU A 165 -14.33 -9.26 -15.05
C LEU A 165 -14.76 -7.93 -14.39
N VAL A 166 -14.11 -6.83 -14.75
CA VAL A 166 -14.50 -5.47 -14.31
C VAL A 166 -15.91 -5.12 -14.82
N VAL A 167 -16.19 -5.41 -16.10
CA VAL A 167 -17.54 -5.27 -16.69
C VAL A 167 -18.57 -6.10 -15.94
N ALA A 168 -18.26 -7.37 -15.65
CA ALA A 168 -19.18 -8.26 -14.95
C ALA A 168 -19.55 -7.78 -13.53
N ARG A 169 -18.69 -6.95 -12.92
CA ARG A 169 -18.94 -6.28 -11.63
C ARG A 169 -19.63 -4.91 -11.77
N GLY A 170 -20.03 -4.52 -12.98
CA GLY A 170 -20.70 -3.24 -13.24
C GLY A 170 -19.82 -2.03 -12.94
N CYS A 171 -18.52 -2.15 -13.20
CA CYS A 171 -17.52 -1.10 -13.01
C CYS A 171 -16.94 -0.63 -14.35
N ASP A 172 -16.46 0.61 -14.41
CA ASP A 172 -15.81 1.19 -15.59
C ASP A 172 -14.30 0.97 -15.58
N ALA A 173 -13.72 0.79 -14.39
CA ALA A 173 -12.31 0.50 -14.20
C ALA A 173 -12.08 -0.26 -12.90
N ALA A 174 -10.86 -0.80 -12.73
CA ALA A 174 -10.40 -1.38 -11.47
C ALA A 174 -9.04 -0.82 -11.07
N LEU A 175 -8.90 -0.52 -9.78
CA LEU A 175 -7.61 -0.27 -9.13
C LEU A 175 -6.91 -1.61 -8.88
N VAL A 176 -5.87 -1.87 -9.68
CA VAL A 176 -4.94 -2.99 -9.48
C VAL A 176 -3.79 -2.45 -8.62
N PHE A 177 -3.90 -2.66 -7.31
CA PHE A 177 -2.99 -2.05 -6.33
C PHE A 177 -1.80 -2.95 -5.97
N ALA A 178 -2.02 -4.26 -5.85
CA ALA A 178 -1.01 -5.17 -5.36
C ALA A 178 0.17 -5.26 -6.36
N PRO A 179 1.43 -5.05 -5.94
CA PRO A 179 2.58 -5.06 -6.85
C PRO A 179 2.76 -6.37 -7.63
N ASP A 180 2.39 -7.51 -7.05
CA ASP A 180 2.42 -8.82 -7.70
C ASP A 180 1.29 -8.98 -8.74
N SER A 181 0.11 -8.42 -8.50
CA SER A 181 -0.96 -8.32 -9.49
C SER A 181 -0.53 -7.47 -10.70
N VAL A 182 0.04 -6.29 -10.47
CA VAL A 182 0.58 -5.42 -11.53
C VAL A 182 1.66 -6.17 -12.33
N SER A 183 2.59 -6.81 -11.63
CA SER A 183 3.71 -7.55 -12.24
C SER A 183 3.24 -8.74 -13.08
N TRP A 184 2.22 -9.48 -12.63
CA TRP A 184 1.65 -10.60 -13.38
C TRP A 184 0.84 -10.14 -14.60
N LEU A 185 0.06 -9.07 -14.46
CA LEU A 185 -0.78 -8.53 -15.52
C LEU A 185 0.07 -7.99 -16.70
N LEU A 186 1.25 -7.45 -16.38
CA LEU A 186 2.19 -6.89 -17.35
C LEU A 186 3.31 -7.84 -17.78
N ASN A 187 3.34 -9.07 -17.23
CA ASN A 187 4.44 -10.01 -17.45
C ASN A 187 5.83 -9.40 -17.17
N ILE A 188 5.95 -8.61 -16.10
CA ILE A 188 7.22 -8.00 -15.68
C ILE A 188 7.62 -8.47 -14.28
N ARG A 189 8.91 -8.35 -13.92
CA ARG A 189 9.41 -8.67 -12.58
C ARG A 189 10.34 -7.58 -12.07
N GLY A 190 10.07 -7.08 -10.86
CA GLY A 190 10.90 -6.06 -10.24
C GLY A 190 12.18 -6.63 -9.62
N ARG A 191 13.12 -5.73 -9.28
CA ARG A 191 14.45 -6.09 -8.75
C ARG A 191 14.86 -5.25 -7.54
N ASP A 192 13.90 -4.52 -6.99
CA ASP A 192 14.13 -3.42 -6.05
C ASP A 192 13.97 -3.86 -4.60
N ILE A 193 13.11 -4.86 -4.37
CA ILE A 193 12.84 -5.45 -3.06
C ILE A 193 13.56 -6.81 -2.97
N PRO A 194 14.42 -7.02 -1.96
CA PRO A 194 15.08 -8.30 -1.76
C PRO A 194 14.06 -9.44 -1.66
N ARG A 195 14.27 -10.50 -2.46
CA ARG A 195 13.46 -11.74 -2.47
C ARG A 195 11.99 -11.58 -2.90
N LEU A 196 11.58 -10.40 -3.38
CA LEU A 196 10.23 -10.16 -3.88
C LEU A 196 10.31 -9.53 -5.29
N PRO A 197 10.16 -10.33 -6.37
CA PRO A 197 10.40 -9.87 -7.74
C PRO A 197 9.21 -9.10 -8.33
N VAL A 198 8.76 -8.06 -7.64
CA VAL A 198 7.58 -7.25 -8.01
C VAL A 198 7.96 -5.81 -8.29
N VAL A 199 7.26 -5.19 -9.23
CA VAL A 199 7.40 -3.76 -9.53
C VAL A 199 6.47 -2.97 -8.61
N GLN A 200 7.03 -2.10 -7.77
CA GLN A 200 6.25 -1.19 -6.93
C GLN A 200 5.58 -0.12 -7.78
N GLY A 201 4.25 -0.04 -7.66
CA GLY A 201 3.37 0.83 -8.41
C GLY A 201 1.94 0.27 -8.35
N PHE A 202 0.99 1.04 -8.86
CA PHE A 202 -0.40 0.61 -9.02
C PHE A 202 -0.88 0.89 -10.43
N ALA A 203 -1.98 0.29 -10.84
CA ALA A 203 -2.57 0.53 -12.15
C ALA A 203 -4.08 0.76 -12.08
N LEU A 204 -4.60 1.52 -13.05
CA LEU A 204 -6.04 1.58 -13.34
C LEU A 204 -6.31 0.84 -14.64
N LEU A 205 -7.05 -0.26 -14.56
CA LEU A 205 -7.41 -1.12 -15.68
C LEU A 205 -8.84 -0.81 -16.13
N GLY A 206 -9.00 -0.40 -17.39
CA GLY A 206 -10.28 -0.20 -18.06
C GLY A 206 -10.90 -1.52 -18.55
N THR A 207 -12.19 -1.45 -18.90
CA THR A 207 -13.00 -2.59 -19.34
C THR A 207 -12.57 -3.19 -20.68
N ASP A 208 -11.91 -2.42 -21.53
CA ASP A 208 -11.35 -2.84 -22.82
C ASP A 208 -9.93 -3.42 -22.72
N GLY A 209 -9.37 -3.46 -21.51
CA GLY A 209 -8.00 -3.85 -21.22
C GLY A 209 -6.99 -2.69 -21.27
N GLY A 210 -7.41 -1.46 -21.62
CA GLY A 210 -6.57 -0.27 -21.49
C GLY A 210 -6.08 -0.10 -20.05
N LEU A 211 -4.82 0.29 -19.86
CA LEU A 211 -4.21 0.33 -18.53
C LEU A 211 -3.32 1.57 -18.37
N PHE A 212 -3.58 2.33 -17.31
CA PHE A 212 -2.65 3.36 -16.83
C PHE A 212 -1.78 2.75 -15.73
N LEU A 213 -0.46 2.70 -15.94
CA LEU A 213 0.50 2.21 -14.97
C LEU A 213 1.15 3.41 -14.24
N CYS A 214 0.83 3.57 -12.96
CA CYS A 214 1.46 4.56 -12.09
C CYS A 214 2.70 3.98 -11.42
N VAL A 215 3.88 4.44 -11.84
CA VAL A 215 5.17 3.82 -11.47
C VAL A 215 6.32 4.83 -11.56
N ASP A 216 7.44 4.53 -10.89
CA ASP A 216 8.70 5.25 -11.13
C ASP A 216 9.22 4.91 -12.55
N PRO A 217 9.42 5.89 -13.45
CA PRO A 217 9.90 5.65 -14.80
C PRO A 217 11.23 4.90 -14.87
N GLY A 218 12.10 5.01 -13.86
CA GLY A 218 13.37 4.29 -13.77
C GLY A 218 13.20 2.77 -13.65
N ARG A 219 11.99 2.28 -13.36
CA ARG A 219 11.66 0.85 -13.34
C ARG A 219 11.27 0.30 -14.72
N ILE A 220 11.08 1.15 -15.72
CA ILE A 220 10.59 0.73 -17.04
C ILE A 220 11.78 0.45 -17.98
N PRO A 221 11.94 -0.81 -18.45
CA PRO A 221 12.99 -1.14 -19.41
C PRO A 221 12.66 -0.61 -20.83
N ALA A 222 13.68 -0.50 -21.68
CA ALA A 222 13.54 0.09 -23.02
C ALA A 222 12.49 -0.62 -23.91
N ASP A 223 12.45 -1.96 -23.88
CA ASP A 223 11.54 -2.75 -24.73
C ASP A 223 10.14 -2.96 -24.12
N PHE A 224 9.80 -2.22 -23.07
CA PHE A 224 8.55 -2.40 -22.32
C PHE A 224 7.30 -2.28 -23.20
N ALA A 225 7.22 -1.27 -24.06
CA ALA A 225 6.04 -1.03 -24.89
C ALA A 225 5.77 -2.19 -25.88
N GLY A 226 6.85 -2.74 -26.48
CA GLY A 226 6.75 -3.91 -27.34
C GLY A 226 6.32 -5.17 -26.58
N HIS A 227 6.76 -5.29 -25.32
CA HIS A 227 6.46 -6.43 -24.45
C HIS A 227 5.01 -6.45 -23.94
N VAL A 228 4.49 -5.32 -23.44
CA VAL A 228 3.13 -5.26 -22.88
C VAL A 228 2.03 -5.10 -23.93
N GLY A 229 2.42 -4.74 -25.15
CA GLY A 229 1.54 -4.44 -26.27
C GLY A 229 0.79 -3.12 -26.11
N GLU A 230 -0.10 -2.86 -27.06
CA GLU A 230 -0.88 -1.61 -27.11
C GLU A 230 -1.81 -1.41 -25.90
N GLY A 231 -2.14 -0.15 -25.60
CA GLY A 231 -3.09 0.20 -24.56
C GLY A 231 -2.52 0.21 -23.14
N VAL A 232 -1.20 0.36 -22.98
CA VAL A 232 -0.58 0.67 -21.68
C VAL A 232 -0.01 2.09 -21.73
N GLU A 233 -0.46 2.95 -20.84
CA GLU A 233 0.05 4.30 -20.66
C GLU A 233 0.86 4.39 -19.36
N LEU A 234 2.07 4.95 -19.45
CA LEU A 234 2.95 5.14 -18.31
C LEU A 234 2.67 6.49 -17.66
N VAL A 235 2.36 6.46 -16.36
CA VAL A 235 2.16 7.65 -15.53
C VAL A 235 3.25 7.68 -14.47
N PRO A 236 4.09 8.73 -14.41
CA PRO A 236 5.07 8.88 -13.35
C PRO A 236 4.39 8.89 -11.98
N ALA A 237 4.98 8.25 -10.97
CA ALA A 237 4.41 8.19 -9.62
C ALA A 237 4.02 9.58 -9.04
N SER A 238 4.78 10.63 -9.37
CA SER A 238 4.49 12.01 -8.98
C SER A 238 3.18 12.58 -9.55
N ARG A 239 2.65 11.98 -10.61
CA ARG A 239 1.39 12.31 -11.29
C ARG A 239 0.24 11.38 -10.88
N GLY A 240 0.45 10.49 -9.91
CA GLY A 240 -0.56 9.52 -9.49
C GLY A 240 -1.85 10.16 -8.98
N ALA A 241 -1.77 11.29 -8.28
CA ALA A 241 -2.96 12.02 -7.82
C ALA A 241 -3.81 12.53 -9.00
N ASP A 242 -3.17 13.09 -10.02
CA ASP A 242 -3.85 13.59 -11.21
C ASP A 242 -4.52 12.45 -11.99
N LEU A 243 -3.84 11.30 -12.10
CA LEU A 243 -4.42 10.10 -12.70
C LEU A 243 -5.66 9.62 -11.94
N LEU A 244 -5.59 9.52 -10.61
CA LEU A 244 -6.74 9.08 -9.82
C LEU A 244 -7.90 10.07 -9.94
N ALA A 245 -7.62 11.37 -9.98
CA ALA A 245 -8.64 12.40 -10.17
C ALA A 245 -9.28 12.40 -11.58
N SER A 246 -8.63 11.82 -12.59
CA SER A 246 -9.17 11.79 -13.96
C SER A 246 -10.31 10.77 -14.15
N PHE A 247 -10.69 10.04 -13.11
CA PHE A 247 -11.77 9.05 -13.12
C PHE A 247 -13.11 9.61 -12.58
N ASP A 248 -13.28 10.94 -12.65
CA ASP A 248 -14.54 11.63 -12.33
C ASP A 248 -15.74 10.97 -13.03
N GLY A 249 -16.81 10.74 -12.25
CA GLY A 249 -18.03 10.11 -12.72
C GLY A 249 -17.91 8.62 -13.09
N LYS A 250 -16.75 7.98 -12.88
CA LYS A 250 -16.54 6.54 -13.14
C LYS A 250 -16.81 5.70 -11.90
N ARG A 251 -17.27 4.47 -12.12
CA ARG A 251 -17.38 3.43 -11.09
C ARG A 251 -16.09 2.63 -11.07
N VAL A 252 -15.32 2.75 -9.99
CA VAL A 252 -14.00 2.12 -9.89
C VAL A 252 -14.04 1.00 -8.85
N LEU A 253 -13.78 -0.23 -9.29
CA LEU A 253 -13.57 -1.37 -8.41
C LEU A 253 -12.27 -1.16 -7.62
N ALA A 254 -12.34 -1.18 -6.29
CA ALA A 254 -11.17 -1.07 -5.44
C ALA A 254 -11.32 -1.94 -4.19
N ASP A 255 -10.21 -2.52 -3.75
CA ASP A 255 -10.17 -3.37 -2.56
C ASP A 255 -9.92 -2.52 -1.31
N PRO A 256 -10.90 -2.37 -0.39
CA PRO A 256 -10.71 -1.56 0.80
C PRO A 256 -9.77 -2.21 1.83
N GLU A 257 -9.53 -3.53 1.73
CA GLU A 257 -8.70 -4.29 2.67
C GLU A 257 -7.22 -4.22 2.31
N THR A 258 -6.90 -4.32 1.01
CA THR A 258 -5.51 -4.46 0.56
C THR A 258 -4.96 -3.25 -0.19
N ALA A 259 -5.80 -2.33 -0.67
CA ALA A 259 -5.33 -1.09 -1.29
C ALA A 259 -5.23 0.04 -0.26
N ASN A 260 -4.17 0.84 -0.37
CA ASN A 260 -3.97 1.95 0.56
C ASN A 260 -5.13 2.95 0.50
N ALA A 261 -5.37 3.64 1.62
CA ALA A 261 -6.46 4.59 1.72
C ALA A 261 -6.24 5.79 0.80
N TRP A 262 -4.99 6.25 0.65
CA TRP A 262 -4.66 7.42 -0.17
C TRP A 262 -5.18 7.30 -1.61
N THR A 263 -4.95 6.16 -2.29
CA THR A 263 -5.40 5.97 -3.68
C THR A 263 -6.93 6.09 -3.80
N GLN A 264 -7.65 5.43 -2.89
CA GLN A 264 -9.10 5.39 -2.88
C GLN A 264 -9.73 6.73 -2.49
N LEU A 265 -9.15 7.43 -1.51
CA LEU A 265 -9.56 8.78 -1.15
C LEU A 265 -9.35 9.77 -2.30
N LYS A 266 -8.27 9.66 -3.08
CA LYS A 266 -8.05 10.51 -4.25
C LYS A 266 -9.04 10.23 -5.38
N LEU A 267 -9.44 8.96 -5.58
CA LEU A 267 -10.54 8.61 -6.47
C LEU A 267 -11.86 9.25 -6.02
N GLU A 268 -12.23 9.12 -4.75
CA GLU A 268 -13.46 9.71 -4.19
C GLU A 268 -13.44 11.24 -4.26
N GLN A 269 -12.33 11.87 -3.88
CA GLN A 269 -12.13 13.34 -3.97
C GLN A 269 -12.20 13.84 -5.43
N GLY A 270 -11.77 13.02 -6.38
CA GLY A 270 -11.85 13.28 -7.81
C GLY A 270 -13.23 13.03 -8.43
N GLY A 271 -14.22 12.58 -7.66
CA GLY A 271 -15.59 12.35 -8.14
C GLY A 271 -15.88 10.93 -8.63
N ALA A 272 -14.94 9.99 -8.47
CA ALA A 272 -15.20 8.58 -8.77
C ALA A 272 -16.11 7.94 -7.70
N THR A 273 -16.95 7.00 -8.12
CA THR A 273 -17.73 6.14 -7.21
C THR A 273 -16.95 4.86 -6.97
N LEU A 274 -16.50 4.62 -5.73
CA LEU A 274 -15.86 3.36 -5.39
C LEU A 274 -16.88 2.22 -5.29
N VAL A 275 -16.52 1.09 -5.89
CA VAL A 275 -17.21 -0.19 -5.73
C VAL A 275 -16.26 -1.11 -4.97
N ALA A 276 -16.60 -1.41 -3.71
CA ALA A 276 -15.78 -2.28 -2.89
C ALA A 276 -15.75 -3.71 -3.45
N GLY A 277 -14.56 -4.24 -3.64
CA GLY A 277 -14.37 -5.65 -4.03
C GLY A 277 -12.92 -6.01 -4.24
N GLU A 278 -12.64 -7.32 -4.19
CA GLU A 278 -11.27 -7.85 -4.31
C GLU A 278 -10.64 -7.49 -5.65
N ASP A 279 -9.32 -7.27 -5.62
CA ASP A 279 -8.49 -7.07 -6.81
C ASP A 279 -8.81 -8.17 -7.86
N PRO A 280 -9.27 -7.79 -9.07
CA PRO A 280 -9.76 -8.73 -10.07
C PRO A 280 -8.67 -9.66 -10.61
N VAL A 281 -7.39 -9.40 -10.32
CA VAL A 281 -6.24 -10.22 -10.72
C VAL A 281 -5.99 -11.38 -9.76
N LEU A 282 -6.42 -11.29 -8.49
CA LEU A 282 -6.05 -12.24 -7.43
C LEU A 282 -6.40 -13.68 -7.78
N VAL A 283 -7.68 -13.95 -8.06
CA VAL A 283 -8.16 -15.31 -8.37
C VAL A 283 -7.57 -15.82 -9.70
N PRO A 284 -7.60 -15.06 -10.80
CA PRO A 284 -6.96 -15.51 -12.04
C PRO A 284 -5.48 -15.86 -11.92
N LYS A 285 -4.70 -15.07 -11.17
CA LYS A 285 -3.28 -15.33 -10.91
C LYS A 285 -3.06 -16.53 -9.98
N ALA A 286 -4.02 -16.84 -9.10
CA ALA A 286 -3.94 -18.01 -8.24
C ALA A 286 -4.06 -19.33 -9.02
N CYS A 287 -4.79 -19.33 -10.15
CA CYS A 287 -5.00 -20.48 -11.02
C CYS A 287 -3.94 -20.56 -12.13
N LYS A 288 -2.86 -21.30 -11.88
CA LYS A 288 -1.70 -21.36 -12.80
C LYS A 288 -2.08 -22.09 -14.09
N ASN A 289 -1.66 -21.55 -15.23
CA ASN A 289 -1.84 -22.21 -16.51
C ASN A 289 -0.81 -23.35 -16.71
N PRO A 290 -0.97 -24.23 -17.71
CA PRO A 290 -0.04 -25.35 -17.92
C PRO A 290 1.42 -24.95 -18.12
N VAL A 291 1.70 -23.77 -18.69
CA VAL A 291 3.07 -23.27 -18.87
C VAL A 291 3.66 -22.86 -17.53
N GLU A 292 2.91 -22.09 -16.72
CA GLU A 292 3.32 -21.69 -15.36
C GLU A 292 3.49 -22.89 -14.42
N LEU A 293 2.70 -23.96 -14.60
CA LEU A 293 2.82 -25.21 -13.81
C LEU A 293 4.04 -26.05 -14.20
N ALA A 294 4.58 -25.87 -15.41
CA ALA A 294 5.70 -26.65 -15.92
C ALA A 294 7.08 -26.02 -15.60
N GLY A 295 7.11 -24.75 -15.19
CA GLY A 295 8.34 -24.02 -14.80
C GLY A 295 8.77 -24.28 -13.37
#